data_AF-X1H4F3-F1
#
_entry.id   AF-X1H4F3-F1
#
_cell.length_a   1.000
_cell.length_b   1.000
_cell.length_c   1.000
_cell.angle_alpha   90.00
_cell.angle_beta   90.00
_cell.angle_gamma   90.00
#
_symmetry.space_group_name_H-M   'P 1'
#
loop_
_entity.id
_entity.type
_entity.pdbx_description
1 polymer ?
#
loop_
_entity_poly.entity_id
_entity_poly.type
_entity_poly.pdbx_seq_one_letter_code
_entity_poly.pdbx_strand_id
1 'polypeptide(L)' 'MTVSGRISPKFLHPGPGYGGSCFPKDTEALYHFASTCGYDFKLLKGVISANKRQRGLMVDKIKHHLGDLKGKTIGIL' A
#
# COMPACT_ATOMS: atom_id res chain seq x y z
N MET A 1 11.13 -4.45 14.41
CA MET A 1 12.40 -4.55 13.68
C MET A 1 13.03 -3.16 13.55
N THR A 2 13.81 -2.71 14.52
CA THR A 2 14.82 -1.64 14.33
C THR A 2 15.94 -1.89 15.33
N VAL A 3 17.07 -2.41 14.85
CA VAL A 3 18.26 -2.71 15.69
C VAL A 3 19.25 -1.54 15.68
N SER A 4 19.08 -0.56 14.77
CA SER A 4 19.96 0.59 14.60
C SER A 4 19.24 1.90 14.95
N GLY A 5 19.87 2.75 15.76
CA GLY A 5 19.34 4.08 16.11
C GLY A 5 19.22 5.06 14.93
N ARG A 6 19.71 4.70 13.74
CA ARG A 6 19.57 5.50 12.51
C ARG A 6 18.18 5.41 11.88
N ILE A 7 17.40 4.39 12.21
CA ILE A 7 16.07 4.17 11.63
C ILE A 7 15.04 4.25 12.73
N SER A 8 14.19 5.27 12.66
CA SER A 8 13.08 5.41 13.59
C SER A 8 12.08 4.26 13.40
N PRO A 9 11.54 3.68 14.48
CA PRO A 9 10.45 2.70 14.37
C PRO A 9 9.13 3.32 13.89
N LYS A 10 9.02 4.65 13.84
CA LYS A 10 7.82 5.34 13.36
C LYS A 10 7.56 4.97 11.89
N PHE A 11 6.29 4.74 11.56
CA PHE A 11 5.84 4.31 10.24
C PHE A 11 6.33 2.92 9.78
N LEU A 12 6.93 2.12 10.68
CA LEU A 12 7.30 0.72 10.41
C LEU A 12 6.27 -0.27 10.99
N HIS A 13 4.99 0.08 10.90
CA HIS A 13 3.87 -0.76 11.31
C HIS A 13 3.22 -1.36 10.05
N PRO A 14 3.42 -2.66 9.76
CA PRO A 14 2.79 -3.27 8.59
C PRO A 14 1.27 -3.35 8.77
N GLY A 15 0.54 -3.22 7.66
CA GLY A 15 -0.92 -3.22 7.65
C GLY A 15 -1.49 -3.48 6.25
N PRO A 16 -2.78 -3.17 6.01
CA PRO A 16 -3.44 -3.38 4.72
C PRO A 16 -3.00 -2.38 3.63
N GLY A 17 -2.09 -1.47 3.97
CA GLY A 17 -1.63 -0.37 3.13
C GLY A 17 -1.93 0.98 3.75
N TYR A 18 -1.29 2.04 3.26
CA TYR A 18 -1.63 3.41 3.62
C TYR A 18 -2.83 3.91 2.82
N GLY A 19 -3.57 4.83 3.43
CA GLY A 19 -4.76 5.48 2.88
C GLY A 19 -4.82 6.96 3.24
N GLY A 20 -6.04 7.49 3.40
CA GLY A 20 -6.28 8.92 3.60
C GLY A 20 -6.23 9.73 2.31
N SER A 21 -6.50 11.03 2.41
CA SER A 21 -6.51 11.94 1.26
C SER A 21 -5.12 12.37 0.81
N CYS A 22 -4.17 12.53 1.74
CA CYS A 22 -2.85 13.10 1.43
C CYS A 22 -1.92 12.09 0.74
N PHE A 23 -1.54 11.00 1.41
CA PHE A 23 -0.49 10.11 0.91
C PHE A 23 -0.77 9.51 -0.48
N PRO A 24 -1.96 8.95 -0.77
CA PRO A 24 -2.25 8.45 -2.11
C PRO A 24 -2.22 9.56 -3.17
N LYS A 25 -2.76 10.74 -2.86
CA LYS A 25 -2.80 11.88 -3.78
C LYS A 25 -1.41 12.43 -4.06
N ASP A 26 -0.64 12.70 -3.01
CA ASP A 26 0.66 13.37 -3.12
C ASP A 26 1.69 12.46 -3.79
N THR A 27 1.66 11.15 -3.52
CA THR A 27 2.57 10.19 -4.17
C THR A 27 2.26 10.04 -5.66
N GLU A 28 0.99 9.94 -6.06
CA GLU A 28 0.62 9.90 -7.48
C GLU A 28 0.95 11.23 -8.19
N ALA A 29 0.61 12.37 -7.58
CA ALA A 29 0.91 13.69 -8.13
C ALA A 29 2.42 13.90 -8.34
N LEU A 30 3.25 13.50 -7.37
CA LEU A 30 4.70 13.58 -7.48
C LEU A 30 5.26 12.66 -8.57
N TYR A 31 4.74 11.44 -8.69
CA TYR A 31 5.13 10.52 -9.78
C TYR A 31 4.78 11.09 -11.16
N HIS A 32 3.57 11.65 -11.31
CA HIS A 32 3.13 12.29 -12.54
C HIS A 32 3.99 13.51 -12.88
N PHE A 33 4.22 14.40 -11.92
CA PHE A 33 5.09 15.56 -12.11
C PHE A 33 6.49 15.15 -12.57
N ALA A 34 7.09 14.17 -11.90
CA ALA A 34 8.41 13.68 -12.28
C ALA A 34 8.44 13.12 -13.71
N SER A 35 7.37 12.41 -14.11
CA SER A 35 7.19 11.90 -15.47
C SER A 35 7.09 13.04 -16.50
N THR A 36 6.41 14.15 -16.17
CA THR A 36 6.34 15.33 -17.08
C THR A 36 7.70 16.01 -17.27
N CYS A 37 8.62 15.85 -16.32
CA CYS A 37 10.01 16.31 -16.43
C CYS A 37 10.93 15.29 -17.13
N GLY A 38 10.39 14.18 -17.66
CA GLY A 38 11.17 13.12 -18.30
C GLY A 38 11.90 12.18 -17.31
N TYR A 39 11.55 12.20 -16.02
CA TYR A 39 12.16 11.33 -15.01
C TYR A 39 11.21 10.18 -14.60
N ASP A 40 11.66 8.95 -14.83
CA ASP A 40 10.97 7.74 -14.34
C ASP A 40 11.32 7.48 -12.87
N PHE A 41 10.45 7.90 -11.95
CA PHE A 41 10.64 7.74 -10.51
C PHE A 41 10.32 6.31 -10.04
N LYS A 42 11.17 5.34 -10.44
CA LYS A 42 11.00 3.90 -10.18
C LYS A 42 10.71 3.55 -8.73
N LEU A 43 11.39 4.20 -7.78
CA LEU A 43 11.17 3.96 -6.35
C LEU A 43 9.74 4.34 -5.93
N LEU A 44 9.29 5.54 -6.27
CA LEU A 44 7.96 6.01 -5.93
C LEU A 44 6.87 5.18 -6.62
N LYS A 45 7.09 4.83 -7.88
CA LYS A 45 6.25 3.87 -8.62
C LYS A 45 6.14 2.52 -7.90
N GLY A 46 7.26 2.02 -7.38
CA GLY A 46 7.32 0.80 -6.57
C GLY A 46 6.51 0.92 -5.28
N VAL A 47 6.61 2.05 -4.57
CA VAL A 47 5.84 2.34 -3.35
C VAL A 47 4.33 2.33 -3.65
N ILE A 48 3.89 3.06 -4.67
CA ILE A 48 2.48 3.13 -5.09
C ILE A 48 1.97 1.74 -5.47
N SER A 49 2.74 0.99 -6.27
CA SER A 49 2.38 -0.35 -6.73
C SER A 49 2.29 -1.35 -5.58
N ALA A 50 3.23 -1.31 -4.63
CA ALA A 50 3.22 -2.14 -3.43
C ALA A 50 1.99 -1.85 -2.55
N ASN A 51 1.63 -0.57 -2.37
CA ASN A 51 0.45 -0.19 -1.60
C ASN A 51 -0.86 -0.68 -2.24
N LYS A 52 -0.99 -0.55 -3.58
CA LYS A 52 -2.14 -1.07 -4.33
C LYS A 52 -2.24 -2.59 -4.20
N ARG A 53 -1.12 -3.31 -4.34
CA ARG A 53 -1.06 -4.77 -4.20
C ARG A 53 -1.45 -5.24 -2.79
N GLN A 54 -1.04 -4.52 -1.74
CA GLN A 54 -1.30 -4.90 -0.35
C GLN A 54 -2.80 -5.01 -0.04
N ARG A 55 -3.62 -4.15 -0.64
CA ARG A 55 -5.10 -4.22 -0.51
C ARG A 55 -5.66 -5.50 -1.11
N GLY A 56 -5.14 -5.91 -2.28
CA GLY A 56 -5.52 -7.18 -2.93
C GLY A 56 -5.13 -8.39 -2.08
N LEU A 57 -3.94 -8.37 -1.49
CA LEU A 57 -3.46 -9.45 -0.62
C LEU A 57 -4.37 -9.70 0.60
N MET A 58 -5.04 -8.66 1.12
CA MET A 58 -6.03 -8.84 2.18
C MET A 58 -7.22 -9.67 1.71
N VAL A 59 -7.74 -9.37 0.50
CA VAL A 59 -8.85 -10.12 -0.10
C VAL A 59 -8.42 -11.55 -0.43
N ASP A 60 -7.21 -11.74 -0.96
CA ASP A 60 -6.69 -13.06 -1.29
C ASP A 60 -6.55 -13.93 -0.04
N LYS A 61 -6.14 -13.37 1.09
CA LYS A 61 -6.11 -14.08 2.38
C LYS A 61 -7.51 -14.51 2.82
N ILE A 62 -8.51 -13.64 2.69
CA ILE A 62 -9.89 -13.97 3.04
C ILE A 62 -10.41 -15.11 2.15
N LYS A 63 -10.21 -15.02 0.83
CA LYS A 63 -10.59 -16.07 -0.13
C LYS A 63 -9.85 -17.38 0.12
N HIS A 64 -8.58 -17.31 0.47
CA HIS A 64 -7.78 -18.50 0.79
C HIS A 64 -8.37 -19.28 1.98
N HIS A 65 -8.86 -18.57 3.01
CA HIS A 65 -9.43 -19.22 4.19
C HIS A 65 -10.91 -19.60 4.06
N LEU A 66 -11.71 -18.85 3.29
CA LEU A 66 -13.16 -19.05 3.21
C LEU A 66 -13.64 -19.70 1.92
N GLY A 67 -12.78 -19.82 0.90
CA GLY A 67 -13.15 -20.29 -0.43
C GLY A 67 -13.96 -19.23 -1.20
N ASP A 68 -15.03 -19.68 -1.88
CA ASP A 68 -15.97 -18.78 -2.54
C ASP A 68 -16.64 -17.87 -1.50
N LEU A 69 -16.69 -16.57 -1.78
CA LEU A 69 -17.29 -15.57 -0.89
C LEU A 69 -18.78 -15.34 -1.16
N LYS A 70 -19.34 -15.95 -2.21
CA LYS A 70 -20.75 -15.80 -2.57
C LYS A 70 -21.66 -16.22 -1.41
N GLY A 71 -22.55 -15.33 -1.00
CA GLY A 71 -23.51 -15.57 0.08
C GLY A 71 -22.91 -15.52 1.50
N LYS A 72 -21.61 -15.19 1.65
CA LYS A 72 -20.99 -15.00 2.97
C LYS A 72 -21.12 -13.54 3.42
N THR A 73 -21.44 -13.34 4.69
CA THR A 73 -21.41 -12.02 5.34
C THR A 73 -20.02 -11.78 5.92
N ILE A 74 -19.36 -10.70 5.50
CA ILE A 74 -18.03 -10.30 5.99
C ILE A 74 -18.18 -9.02 6.82
N GLY A 75 -17.78 -9.08 8.10
CA GLY A 75 -17.71 -7.90 8.95
C GLY A 75 -16.46 -7.08 8.62
N ILE A 76 -16.63 -5.76 8.50
CA ILE A 76 -15.53 -4.79 8.41
C ILE A 76 -15.59 -3.98 9.69
N LEU A 77 -14.49 -4.00 10.46
CA LEU A 77 -14.34 -3.31 11.74
C LEU A 77 -13.61 -1.99 11.57
#